data_AF-A0AAW0A181-F1
#
_entry.id   AF-A0AAW0A181-F1
#
_cell.length_a   1.000
_cell.length_b   1.000
_cell.length_c   1.000
_cell.angle_alpha   90.00
_cell.angle_beta   90.00
_cell.angle_gamma   90.00
#
_symmetry.space_group_name_H-M   'P 1'
#
loop_
_entity.id
_entity.type
_entity.pdbx_description
1 polymer ?
#
loop_
_entity_poly.entity_id
_entity_poly.type
_entity_poly.pdbx_seq_one_letter_code
_entity_poly.pdbx_strand_id
1 'polypeptide(L)'
;MPQSTKSEKFALATRTRSSGPTRTEKGNKSSRSKRFYPRFKTPCINSIFPSVSHLKVSDEQRESIQAMHNPRSDIFPIPSIVDYVYATSDTAQAKAMKVVVDHGLPEGDNGEKMNSRWLRQWSGTSRSNTGALGHARRVLYLCACGYEPTTSTQRSTAASFTGCLAHVEMTTWQGGKIVRIRGYLDHNKACQAASAGRVCM
;
A
#
# COMPACT_ATOMS: atom_id res chain seq x y z
N MET A 1 -1.86 -42.57 -30.78
CA MET A 1 -0.42 -42.64 -31.06
C MET A 1 0.32 -41.80 -30.01
N PRO A 2 0.86 -42.40 -28.94
CA PRO A 2 1.59 -41.65 -27.92
C PRO A 2 3.06 -41.51 -28.32
N GLN A 3 3.55 -40.29 -28.48
CA GLN A 3 4.98 -40.05 -28.65
C GLN A 3 5.64 -39.83 -27.29
N SER A 4 6.47 -40.82 -26.96
CA SER A 4 7.44 -40.86 -25.88
C SER A 4 8.71 -40.12 -26.30
N THR A 5 9.12 -39.09 -25.56
CA THR A 5 10.51 -38.59 -25.46
C THR A 5 10.59 -37.57 -24.32
N LYS A 6 11.63 -37.38 -23.53
CA LYS A 6 12.87 -38.08 -23.21
C LYS A 6 13.31 -37.41 -21.90
N SER A 7 13.73 -38.20 -20.91
CA SER A 7 14.32 -37.69 -19.67
C SER A 7 15.72 -37.14 -19.95
N GLU A 8 15.97 -35.89 -19.57
CA GLU A 8 17.30 -35.30 -19.60
C GLU A 8 17.82 -35.12 -18.17
N LYS A 9 18.88 -35.86 -17.86
CA LYS A 9 19.59 -35.88 -16.58
C LYS A 9 20.61 -34.74 -16.58
N PHE A 10 20.42 -33.73 -15.72
CA PHE A 10 21.48 -32.76 -15.43
C PHE A 10 22.34 -33.24 -14.25
N ALA A 11 23.63 -33.42 -14.54
CA ALA A 11 24.65 -33.88 -13.62
C ALA A 11 25.01 -32.81 -12.57
N LEU A 12 25.16 -33.27 -11.33
CA LEU A 12 25.82 -32.55 -10.24
C LEU A 12 27.29 -32.28 -10.61
N ALA A 13 27.70 -31.01 -10.53
CA ALA A 13 29.09 -30.64 -10.43
C ALA A 13 29.37 -30.10 -9.02
N THR A 14 29.87 -30.99 -8.16
CA THR A 14 30.50 -30.68 -6.87
C THR A 14 31.80 -29.93 -7.12
N ARG A 15 31.90 -28.68 -6.65
CA ARG A 15 33.18 -27.96 -6.58
C ARG A 15 33.68 -27.88 -5.15
N THR A 16 34.93 -28.31 -5.03
CA THR A 16 35.75 -28.56 -3.87
C THR A 16 36.18 -27.27 -3.18
N ARG A 17 36.26 -27.36 -1.84
CA ARG A 17 36.90 -26.41 -0.91
C ARG A 17 38.28 -25.94 -1.40
N SER A 18 38.55 -24.64 -1.29
CA SER A 18 39.91 -24.11 -1.09
C SER A 18 39.92 -23.21 0.15
N SER A 19 40.45 -23.74 1.24
CA SER A 19 40.88 -23.00 2.42
C SER A 19 42.21 -22.29 2.14
N GLY A 20 42.24 -20.97 2.32
CA GLY A 20 43.42 -20.11 2.19
C GLY A 20 43.37 -18.96 3.20
N PRO A 21 44.51 -18.29 3.46
CA PRO A 21 45.00 -18.03 4.81
C PRO A 21 44.43 -16.78 5.51
N THR A 22 44.45 -16.87 6.85
CA THR A 22 44.23 -15.80 7.82
C THR A 22 45.20 -14.64 7.60
N ARG A 23 44.67 -13.51 7.09
CA ARG A 23 45.37 -12.23 7.05
C ARG A 23 45.02 -11.42 8.29
N THR A 24 46.04 -11.18 9.10
CA THR A 24 46.03 -10.29 10.26
C THR A 24 45.80 -8.84 9.81
N GLU A 25 44.58 -8.33 9.94
CA GLU A 25 44.29 -6.90 9.77
C GLU A 25 44.56 -6.15 11.06
N LYS A 26 45.59 -5.32 11.01
CA LYS A 26 45.92 -4.30 12.00
C LYS A 26 44.74 -3.33 12.14
N GLY A 27 44.34 -3.09 13.39
CA GLY A 27 43.26 -2.18 13.74
C GLY A 27 43.47 -0.78 13.17
N ASN A 28 42.66 -0.45 12.17
CA ASN A 28 42.52 0.91 11.69
C ASN A 28 41.38 1.54 12.50
N LYS A 29 41.71 2.50 13.37
CA LYS A 29 40.75 3.33 14.10
C LYS A 29 40.03 4.22 13.09
N SER A 30 39.06 3.65 12.38
CA SER A 30 38.12 4.39 11.55
C SER A 30 37.27 5.25 12.47
N SER A 31 37.61 6.53 12.50
CA SER A 31 36.75 7.63 12.91
C SER A 31 35.30 7.28 12.61
N ARG A 32 34.48 7.14 13.67
CA ARG A 32 33.02 7.03 13.55
C ARG A 32 32.56 8.33 12.91
N SER A 33 32.55 8.36 11.57
CA SER A 33 31.72 9.28 10.80
C SER A 33 30.31 9.01 11.28
N LYS A 34 29.84 9.88 12.17
CA LYS A 34 28.43 9.95 12.53
C LYS A 34 27.73 10.20 11.22
N ARG A 35 27.19 9.15 10.60
CA ARG A 35 26.29 9.26 9.46
C ARG A 35 25.16 10.15 9.93
N PHE A 36 25.28 11.42 9.56
CA PHE A 36 24.25 12.42 9.69
C PHE A 36 23.21 12.02 8.65
N TYR A 37 22.43 10.98 8.94
CA TYR A 37 21.16 10.84 8.28
C TYR A 37 20.40 12.10 8.68
N PRO A 38 20.03 12.98 7.73
CA PRO A 38 19.12 14.05 8.08
C PRO A 38 17.91 13.35 8.70
N ARG A 39 17.67 13.60 9.98
CA ARG A 39 16.34 13.39 10.56
C ARG A 39 15.46 14.28 9.72
N PHE A 40 14.86 13.71 8.67
CA PHE A 40 13.67 14.26 8.09
C PHE A 40 12.71 14.33 9.27
N LYS A 41 12.61 15.51 9.89
CA LYS A 41 11.48 15.85 10.72
C LYS A 41 10.32 15.74 9.75
N THR A 42 9.70 14.57 9.70
CA THR A 42 8.44 14.37 9.02
C THR A 42 7.58 15.51 9.57
N PRO A 43 7.19 16.50 8.74
CA PRO A 43 6.35 17.57 9.24
C PRO A 43 5.19 16.89 9.96
N CYS A 44 4.93 17.32 11.19
CA CYS A 44 3.83 16.82 11.97
C CYS A 44 2.57 17.17 11.17
N ILE A 45 2.11 16.27 10.31
CA ILE A 45 0.83 16.37 9.59
C ILE A 45 -0.26 16.11 10.64
N ASN A 46 -0.30 16.96 11.66
CA ASN A 46 -1.27 16.90 12.72
C ASN A 46 -2.57 17.47 12.16
N SER A 47 -3.62 16.65 12.18
CA SER A 47 -5.03 17.03 12.12
C SER A 47 -5.68 17.36 10.77
N ILE A 48 -5.32 16.68 9.68
CA ILE A 48 -6.32 16.45 8.62
C ILE A 48 -6.55 14.95 8.54
N PHE A 49 -7.14 14.39 9.59
CA PHE A 49 -7.77 13.09 9.46
C PHE A 49 -9.12 13.31 8.80
N PRO A 50 -9.45 12.57 7.73
CA PRO A 50 -10.80 12.64 7.19
C PRO A 50 -11.78 12.31 8.32
N SER A 51 -12.76 13.18 8.54
CA SER A 51 -13.87 12.81 9.40
C SER A 51 -14.59 11.65 8.74
N VAL A 52 -14.42 10.44 9.30
CA VAL A 52 -15.06 9.24 8.78
C VAL A 52 -16.59 9.29 8.95
N SER A 53 -17.13 10.23 9.74
CA SER A 53 -18.57 10.41 9.97
C SER A 53 -19.39 10.51 8.68
N HIS A 54 -18.83 11.09 7.62
CA HIS A 54 -19.51 11.27 6.34
C HIS A 54 -19.39 10.07 5.40
N LEU A 55 -18.52 9.10 5.72
CA LEU A 55 -18.38 7.89 4.94
C LEU A 55 -19.57 6.97 5.20
N LYS A 56 -20.22 6.54 4.12
CA LYS A 56 -21.29 5.54 4.12
C LYS A 56 -20.65 4.15 4.20
N VAL A 57 -20.12 3.80 5.36
CA VAL A 57 -19.46 2.52 5.65
C VAL A 57 -20.11 1.87 6.85
N SER A 58 -19.99 0.54 6.95
CA SER A 58 -20.45 -0.20 8.14
C SER A 58 -19.70 0.24 9.39
N ASP A 59 -20.24 -0.06 10.57
CA ASP A 59 -19.59 0.28 11.84
C ASP A 59 -18.23 -0.42 11.99
N GLU A 60 -18.13 -1.70 11.61
CA GLU A 60 -16.86 -2.43 11.61
C GLU A 60 -15.80 -1.78 10.68
N GLN A 61 -16.21 -1.35 9.49
CA GLN A 61 -15.31 -0.63 8.58
C GLN A 61 -14.90 0.71 9.16
N ARG A 62 -15.85 1.45 9.71
CA ARG A 62 -15.61 2.75 10.36
C ARG A 62 -14.59 2.60 11.49
N GLU A 63 -14.76 1.61 12.36
CA GLU A 63 -13.82 1.27 13.42
C GLU A 63 -12.45 0.92 12.87
N SER A 64 -12.37 0.10 11.82
CA SER A 64 -11.09 -0.28 11.19
C SER A 64 -10.32 0.92 10.61
N ILE A 65 -11.04 1.86 9.97
CA ILE A 65 -10.46 3.09 9.41
C ILE A 65 -10.03 4.03 10.54
N GLN A 66 -10.84 4.17 11.59
CA GLN A 66 -10.50 4.97 12.77
C GLN A 66 -9.27 4.41 13.49
N ALA A 67 -9.17 3.09 13.61
CA ALA A 67 -8.04 2.43 14.22
C ALA A 67 -6.75 2.65 13.43
N MET A 68 -6.81 2.69 12.09
CA MET A 68 -5.67 3.14 11.28
C MET A 68 -5.26 4.57 11.64
N HIS A 69 -6.17 5.47 11.96
CA HIS A 69 -5.82 6.85 12.28
C HIS A 69 -5.44 7.11 13.74
N ASN A 70 -5.72 6.18 14.66
CA ASN A 70 -5.40 6.32 16.07
C ASN A 70 -3.98 5.78 16.36
N PRO A 71 -2.99 6.64 16.67
CA PRO A 71 -1.61 6.20 16.93
C PRO A 71 -1.43 5.45 18.27
N ARG A 72 -2.48 5.35 19.10
CA ARG A 72 -2.47 4.69 20.42
C ARG A 72 -3.12 3.30 20.42
N SER A 73 -3.05 2.56 19.31
CA SER A 73 -3.55 1.18 19.26
C SER A 73 -2.54 0.15 19.76
N ASP A 74 -1.59 0.56 20.61
CA ASP A 74 -0.72 -0.35 21.37
C ASP A 74 -1.50 -1.34 22.25
N ILE A 75 -2.79 -1.06 22.48
CA ILE A 75 -3.71 -1.90 23.26
C ILE A 75 -4.18 -3.14 22.47
N PHE A 76 -4.19 -3.11 21.13
CA PHE A 76 -4.50 -4.27 20.30
C PHE A 76 -3.70 -4.21 18.99
N PRO A 77 -2.67 -5.04 18.79
CA PRO A 77 -2.00 -5.14 17.50
C PRO A 77 -3.03 -5.64 16.50
N ILE A 78 -3.56 -4.74 15.67
CA ILE A 78 -4.48 -5.15 14.62
C ILE A 78 -3.63 -5.79 13.53
N PRO A 79 -3.68 -7.12 13.35
CA PRO A 79 -2.60 -7.88 12.74
C PRO A 79 -2.48 -7.72 11.22
N SER A 80 -3.18 -6.76 10.61
CA SER A 80 -3.30 -6.67 9.15
C SER A 80 -3.22 -5.25 8.57
N ILE A 81 -2.96 -4.22 9.39
CA ILE A 81 -2.68 -2.89 8.84
C ILE A 81 -1.23 -2.86 8.39
N VAL A 82 -1.00 -2.72 7.09
CA VAL A 82 0.32 -2.43 6.55
C VAL A 82 0.56 -0.93 6.53
N ASP A 83 1.82 -0.51 6.69
CA ASP A 83 2.24 0.88 6.64
C ASP A 83 3.59 0.99 5.92
N TYR A 84 3.55 1.15 4.61
CA TYR A 84 4.73 1.31 3.79
C TYR A 84 5.08 2.79 3.64
N VAL A 85 6.33 3.15 3.97
CA VAL A 85 6.87 4.49 3.80
C VAL A 85 8.00 4.45 2.77
N TYR A 86 7.93 5.31 1.77
CA TYR A 86 8.85 5.32 0.63
C TYR A 86 9.62 6.63 0.53
N ALA A 87 10.89 6.53 0.13
CA ALA A 87 11.67 7.68 -0.30
C ALA A 87 11.27 8.11 -1.73
N THR A 88 11.65 9.34 -2.12
CA THR A 88 11.37 9.88 -3.46
C THR A 88 12.37 9.45 -4.54
N SER A 89 13.30 8.54 -4.23
CA SER A 89 14.27 7.98 -5.17
C SER A 89 13.62 6.96 -6.12
N ASP A 90 14.15 6.83 -7.33
CA ASP A 90 13.56 5.97 -8.38
C ASP A 90 13.44 4.51 -7.94
N THR A 91 14.43 3.99 -7.22
CA THR A 91 14.42 2.63 -6.66
C THR A 91 13.31 2.42 -5.63
N ALA A 92 13.00 3.43 -4.82
CA ALA A 92 11.91 3.36 -3.85
C ALA A 92 10.54 3.51 -4.53
N GLN A 93 10.46 4.36 -5.56
CA GLN A 93 9.25 4.52 -6.36
C GLN A 93 8.92 3.25 -7.16
N ALA A 94 9.92 2.54 -7.70
CA ALA A 94 9.70 1.25 -8.35
C ALA A 94 9.06 0.23 -7.38
N LYS A 95 9.49 0.21 -6.10
CA LYS A 95 8.88 -0.63 -5.06
C LYS A 95 7.46 -0.19 -4.72
N ALA A 96 7.23 1.11 -4.58
CA ALA A 96 5.88 1.65 -4.32
C ALA A 96 4.91 1.31 -5.45
N MET A 97 5.34 1.49 -6.71
CA MET A 97 4.56 1.12 -7.88
C MET A 97 4.28 -0.37 -7.96
N LYS A 98 5.23 -1.22 -7.54
CA LYS A 98 4.98 -2.65 -7.44
C LYS A 98 3.81 -2.96 -6.49
N VAL A 99 3.76 -2.33 -5.31
CA VAL A 99 2.63 -2.49 -4.37
C VAL A 99 1.33 -1.99 -4.98
N VAL A 100 1.35 -0.86 -5.69
CA VAL A 100 0.16 -0.36 -6.39
C VAL A 100 -0.35 -1.38 -7.41
N VAL A 101 0.53 -1.95 -8.23
CA VAL A 101 0.18 -2.94 -9.25
C VAL A 101 -0.29 -4.26 -8.62
N ASP A 102 0.44 -4.79 -7.65
CA ASP A 102 0.15 -6.08 -6.99
C ASP A 102 -1.25 -6.06 -6.34
N HIS A 103 -1.66 -4.92 -5.78
CA HIS A 103 -2.97 -4.77 -5.13
C HIS A 103 -4.04 -4.12 -6.02
N GLY A 104 -3.74 -3.90 -7.31
CA GLY A 104 -4.67 -3.31 -8.28
C GLY A 104 -5.13 -1.90 -7.91
N LEU A 105 -4.32 -1.14 -7.18
CA LEU A 105 -4.61 0.24 -6.80
C LEU A 105 -4.58 1.16 -8.02
N PRO A 106 -5.42 2.22 -8.05
CA PRO A 106 -5.40 3.18 -9.14
C PRO A 106 -4.08 3.96 -9.13
N GLU A 107 -3.50 4.11 -10.32
CA GLU A 107 -2.25 4.83 -10.52
C GLU A 107 -2.49 6.34 -10.56
N GLY A 108 -1.94 7.05 -9.58
CA GLY A 108 -2.03 8.50 -9.52
C GLY A 108 -3.45 9.03 -9.31
N ASP A 109 -3.68 10.24 -9.82
CA ASP A 109 -4.92 10.98 -9.59
C ASP A 109 -5.99 10.76 -10.67
N ASN A 110 -5.58 10.14 -11.78
CA ASN A 110 -6.46 9.84 -12.89
C ASN A 110 -7.52 8.84 -12.43
N GLY A 111 -8.78 9.16 -12.74
CA GLY A 111 -9.98 8.57 -12.15
C GLY A 111 -10.03 7.05 -12.17
N GLU A 112 -10.98 6.53 -11.40
CA GLU A 112 -11.25 5.11 -11.26
C GLU A 112 -11.19 4.40 -12.63
N LYS A 113 -10.22 3.51 -12.81
CA LYS A 113 -10.23 2.58 -13.95
C LYS A 113 -11.58 1.84 -13.87
N MET A 114 -12.30 1.69 -14.97
CA MET A 114 -13.64 1.05 -14.99
C MET A 114 -13.67 -0.36 -14.36
N ASN A 115 -12.51 -1.01 -14.21
CA ASN A 115 -12.37 -2.34 -13.62
C ASN A 115 -11.67 -2.33 -12.24
N SER A 116 -11.45 -1.15 -11.65
CA SER A 116 -10.86 -1.03 -10.32
C SER A 116 -11.88 -1.45 -9.26
N ARG A 117 -11.45 -2.31 -8.33
CA ARG A 117 -12.23 -2.63 -7.12
C ARG A 117 -12.16 -1.50 -6.10
N TRP A 118 -11.28 -0.52 -6.30
CA TRP A 118 -11.05 0.58 -5.38
C TRP A 118 -11.86 1.80 -5.80
N LEU A 119 -12.68 2.30 -4.88
CA LEU A 119 -13.43 3.54 -4.99
C LEU A 119 -12.72 4.65 -4.23
N ARG A 120 -12.60 5.82 -4.84
CA ARG A 120 -12.10 7.02 -4.15
C ARG A 120 -13.21 7.57 -3.27
N GLN A 121 -12.94 7.65 -1.97
CA GLN A 121 -13.95 8.05 -0.98
C GLN A 121 -13.65 9.41 -0.37
N TRP A 122 -12.36 9.72 -0.25
CA TRP A 122 -11.92 11.02 0.21
C TRP A 122 -10.59 11.36 -0.43
N SER A 123 -10.38 12.65 -0.68
CA SER A 123 -9.04 13.17 -0.98
C SER A 123 -8.86 14.53 -0.33
N GLY A 124 -7.66 14.77 0.21
CA GLY A 124 -7.28 16.04 0.78
C GLY A 124 -5.85 16.40 0.40
N THR A 125 -5.57 17.69 0.28
CA THR A 125 -4.22 18.20 0.09
C THR A 125 -3.78 18.92 1.35
N SER A 126 -2.63 18.56 1.89
CA SER A 126 -1.98 19.36 2.93
C SER A 126 -1.16 20.46 2.25
N ARG A 127 -1.42 21.72 2.64
CA ARG A 127 -0.54 22.85 2.34
C ARG A 127 0.38 23.01 3.54
N SER A 128 1.69 22.84 3.34
CA SER A 128 2.65 23.34 4.31
C SER A 128 2.63 24.87 4.25
N ASN A 129 2.40 25.53 5.39
CA ASN A 129 2.55 26.99 5.50
C ASN A 129 4.02 27.43 5.34
N THR A 130 4.97 26.52 5.53
CA THR A 130 6.38 26.73 5.17
C THR A 130 6.52 26.40 3.69
N GLY A 131 6.44 27.41 2.83
CA GLY A 131 6.38 27.33 1.36
C GLY A 131 7.51 26.58 0.63
N ALA A 132 8.40 25.89 1.36
CA ALA A 132 9.44 25.01 0.83
C ALA A 132 9.04 23.52 0.85
N LEU A 133 8.06 23.12 1.66
CA LEU A 133 7.57 21.74 1.70
C LEU A 133 6.36 21.64 0.78
N GLY A 134 6.55 20.97 -0.36
CA GLY A 134 5.52 20.75 -1.38
C GLY A 134 4.19 20.21 -0.88
N HIS A 135 3.21 20.19 -1.79
CA HIS A 135 1.86 19.71 -1.49
C HIS A 135 1.86 18.19 -1.36
N ALA A 136 1.54 17.69 -0.16
CA ALA A 136 1.16 16.30 0.02
C ALA A 136 -0.31 16.13 -0.31
N ARG A 137 -0.65 15.15 -1.12
CA ARG A 137 -2.03 14.72 -1.35
C ARG A 137 -2.25 13.39 -0.66
N ARG A 138 -3.37 13.26 0.03
CA ARG A 138 -3.83 12.02 0.66
C ARG A 138 -5.14 11.62 0.00
N VAL A 139 -5.27 10.34 -0.31
CA VAL A 139 -6.47 9.78 -0.90
C VAL A 139 -6.82 8.50 -0.15
N LEU A 140 -8.07 8.40 0.30
CA LEU A 140 -8.63 7.19 0.89
C LEU A 140 -9.40 6.44 -0.20
N TYR A 141 -8.99 5.20 -0.42
CA TYR A 141 -9.67 4.25 -1.28
C TYR A 141 -10.34 3.17 -0.42
N LEU A 142 -11.58 2.83 -0.75
CA LEU A 142 -12.32 1.71 -0.17
C LEU A 142 -12.63 0.68 -1.25
N CYS A 143 -12.66 -0.59 -0.87
CA CYS A 143 -13.13 -1.63 -1.76
C CYS A 143 -14.63 -1.44 -2.07
N ALA A 144 -14.98 -1.37 -3.35
CA ALA A 144 -16.34 -1.33 -3.88
C ALA A 144 -17.23 -2.44 -3.29
N CYS A 145 -16.71 -3.65 -3.19
CA CYS A 145 -17.45 -4.81 -2.67
C CYS A 145 -17.68 -4.76 -1.15
N GLY A 146 -16.99 -3.85 -0.45
CA GLY A 146 -17.18 -3.62 0.99
C GLY A 146 -18.21 -2.55 1.27
N TYR A 147 -18.64 -1.78 0.27
CA TYR A 147 -19.56 -0.68 0.48
C TYR A 147 -20.99 -1.21 0.46
N GLU A 148 -21.70 -1.09 1.58
CA GLU A 148 -23.12 -1.41 1.63
C GLU A 148 -23.92 -0.23 1.08
N PRO A 149 -24.58 -0.37 -0.07
CA PRO A 149 -25.46 0.66 -0.57
C PRO A 149 -26.69 0.69 0.36
N THR A 150 -26.86 1.78 1.12
CA THR A 150 -28.02 1.98 2.01
C THR A 150 -29.36 1.88 1.28
N THR A 151 -29.37 2.04 -0.05
CA THR A 151 -30.52 1.77 -0.91
C THR A 151 -30.08 1.11 -2.21
N SER A 152 -30.90 0.21 -2.76
CA SER A 152 -30.62 -0.49 -4.04
C SER A 152 -30.40 0.45 -5.23
N THR A 153 -31.00 1.65 -5.19
CA THR A 153 -30.87 2.72 -6.19
C THR A 153 -29.55 3.49 -6.14
N GLN A 154 -28.71 3.29 -5.12
CA GLN A 154 -27.42 3.97 -4.95
C GLN A 154 -26.21 3.08 -5.22
N ARG A 155 -26.39 1.91 -5.85
CA ARG A 155 -25.25 1.09 -6.27
C ARG A 155 -24.49 1.81 -7.39
N SER A 156 -23.43 2.51 -7.01
CA SER A 156 -22.43 3.03 -7.95
C SER A 156 -21.56 1.93 -8.55
N THR A 157 -21.65 0.69 -8.04
CA THR A 157 -20.83 -0.43 -8.48
C THR A 157 -21.67 -1.66 -8.76
N ALA A 158 -21.27 -2.43 -9.78
CA ALA A 158 -21.88 -3.71 -10.12
C ALA A 158 -21.39 -4.86 -9.23
N ALA A 159 -20.49 -4.59 -8.28
CA ALA A 159 -20.01 -5.60 -7.36
C ALA A 159 -21.10 -5.90 -6.31
N SER A 160 -21.34 -7.19 -6.07
CA SER A 160 -22.11 -7.63 -4.92
C SER A 160 -21.40 -7.24 -3.62
N PHE A 161 -22.17 -6.90 -2.59
CA PHE A 161 -21.62 -6.67 -1.25
C PHE A 161 -21.06 -7.98 -0.67
N THR A 162 -19.86 -7.91 -0.11
CA THR A 162 -19.08 -9.05 0.41
C THR A 162 -18.52 -8.80 1.81
N GLY A 163 -18.84 -7.66 2.43
CA GLY A 163 -18.26 -7.26 3.72
C GLY A 163 -16.74 -7.08 3.67
N CYS A 164 -16.17 -6.71 2.52
CA CYS A 164 -14.73 -6.54 2.40
C CYS A 164 -14.24 -5.32 3.19
N LEU A 165 -13.30 -5.52 4.11
CA LEU A 165 -12.71 -4.44 4.93
C LEU A 165 -11.53 -3.73 4.25
N ALA A 166 -11.19 -4.11 3.02
CA ALA A 166 -10.04 -3.58 2.32
C ALA A 166 -10.20 -2.06 2.08
N HIS A 167 -9.24 -1.31 2.61
CA HIS A 167 -9.15 0.14 2.50
C HIS A 167 -7.70 0.56 2.51
N VAL A 168 -7.37 1.62 1.78
CA VAL A 168 -6.02 2.14 1.76
C VAL A 168 -6.01 3.66 1.72
N GLU A 169 -5.20 4.26 2.57
CA GLU A 169 -4.79 5.63 2.45
C GLU A 169 -3.44 5.69 1.71
N MET A 170 -3.45 6.35 0.55
CA MET A 170 -2.26 6.62 -0.22
C MET A 170 -1.89 8.09 -0.08
N THR A 171 -0.63 8.35 0.27
CA THR A 171 -0.06 9.70 0.29
C THR A 171 0.91 9.86 -0.87
N THR A 172 0.65 10.86 -1.71
CA THR A 172 1.54 11.27 -2.79
C THR A 172 2.14 12.65 -2.49
N TRP A 173 3.35 12.87 -2.96
CA TRP A 173 4.06 14.14 -2.93
C TRP A 173 4.15 14.72 -4.34
N GLN A 174 4.65 15.95 -4.46
CA GLN A 174 4.85 16.65 -5.74
C GLN A 174 5.33 15.73 -6.87
N GLY A 175 4.69 15.86 -8.04
CA GLY A 175 4.97 15.01 -9.20
C GLY A 175 4.36 13.60 -9.11
N GLY A 176 3.45 13.35 -8.17
CA GLY A 176 2.76 12.07 -8.04
C GLY A 176 3.57 10.98 -7.33
N LYS A 177 4.73 11.32 -6.75
CA LYS A 177 5.59 10.34 -6.06
C LYS A 177 4.88 9.78 -4.83
N ILE A 178 4.81 8.47 -4.71
CA ILE A 178 4.17 7.81 -3.57
C ILE A 178 5.12 7.84 -2.39
N VAL A 179 4.69 8.42 -1.26
CA VAL A 179 5.50 8.52 -0.04
C VAL A 179 4.98 7.62 1.07
N ARG A 180 3.69 7.26 1.04
CA ARG A 180 3.09 6.34 2.01
C ARG A 180 1.92 5.57 1.41
N ILE A 181 1.82 4.29 1.76
CA ILE A 181 0.65 3.45 1.52
C ILE A 181 0.31 2.78 2.85
N ARG A 182 -0.90 2.99 3.36
CA ARG A 182 -1.31 2.46 4.66
C ARG A 182 -2.74 1.93 4.65
N GLY A 183 -3.00 0.79 5.26
CA GLY A 183 -4.35 0.25 5.42
C GLY A 183 -4.41 -1.27 5.30
N TYR A 184 -5.57 -1.80 4.92
CA TYR A 184 -5.81 -3.20 4.62
C TYR A 184 -5.88 -3.37 3.11
N LEU A 185 -4.84 -3.94 2.53
CA LEU A 185 -4.73 -4.06 1.08
C LEU A 185 -5.31 -5.40 0.56
N ASP A 186 -5.48 -6.37 1.45
CA ASP A 186 -5.96 -7.70 1.09
C ASP A 186 -7.48 -7.76 1.08
N HIS A 187 -8.03 -8.21 -0.05
CA HIS A 187 -9.45 -8.51 -0.18
C HIS A 187 -9.78 -9.87 0.45
N ASN A 188 -10.96 -9.99 1.06
CA ASN A 188 -11.44 -11.28 1.56
C ASN A 188 -11.76 -12.25 0.40
N LYS A 189 -11.85 -13.55 0.69
CA LYS A 189 -12.09 -14.60 -0.33
C LYS A 189 -13.37 -14.36 -1.13
N ALA A 190 -14.44 -13.88 -0.48
CA ALA A 190 -15.71 -13.57 -1.14
C ALA A 190 -15.56 -12.43 -2.16
N CYS A 191 -14.85 -11.37 -1.81
CA CYS A 191 -14.51 -10.27 -2.71
C CYS A 191 -13.65 -10.77 -3.87
N GLN A 192 -12.59 -11.54 -3.61
CA GLN A 192 -11.74 -12.08 -4.66
C GLN A 192 -12.52 -12.97 -5.66
N ALA A 193 -13.46 -13.77 -5.16
CA ALA A 193 -14.33 -14.63 -5.97
C ALA A 193 -15.42 -13.84 -6.71
N ALA A 194 -15.84 -12.68 -6.19
CA ALA A 194 -16.81 -11.82 -6.88
C ALA A 194 -16.16 -11.28 -8.16
N SER A 195 -16.64 -11.73 -9.31
CA SER A 195 -16.37 -11.10 -10.59
C SER A 195 -16.90 -9.67 -10.54
N ALA A 196 -16.08 -8.69 -10.93
CA ALA A 196 -16.56 -7.35 -11.21
C ALA A 196 -17.56 -7.47 -12.37
N GLY A 197 -18.86 -7.57 -12.06
CA GLY A 197 -19.89 -7.56 -13.08
C GLY A 197 -19.75 -6.27 -13.88
N ARG A 198 -19.96 -6.33 -15.20
CA ARG A 198 -20.07 -5.08 -15.97
C ARG A 198 -21.33 -4.36 -15.50
N VAL A 199 -21.20 -3.12 -15.02
CA VAL A 199 -22.35 -2.23 -14.90
C VAL A 199 -22.84 -2.00 -16.33
N CYS A 200 -24.01 -2.50 -16.68
CA CYS A 200 -24.72 -2.02 -17.86
C CYS A 200 -25.30 -0.66 -17.47
N MET A 201 -24.67 0.43 -17.91
CA MET A 201 -25.22 1.78 -17.84
C MET A 201 -26.27 1.98 -18.92
#